data_AF-A0A5M3XPV5-F1
#
_entry.id   AF-A0A5M3XPV5-F1
#
_cell.length_a   1.000
_cell.length_b   1.000
_cell.length_c   1.000
_cell.angle_alpha   90.00
_cell.angle_beta   90.00
_cell.angle_gamma   90.00
#
_symmetry.space_group_name_H-M   'P 1'
#
loop_
_entity.id
_entity.type
_entity.pdbx_description
1 polymer ?
#
loop_
_entity_poly.entity_id
_entity_poly.type
_entity_poly.pdbx_seq_one_letter_code
_entity_poly.pdbx_strand_id
1 'polypeptide(L)'
;MTNAAAGTLRRRPAQRRSLERVERMLDECALLLDEVGYEALTTKEVARRAEVPIGTFYQFFPDKQGLVRALALRNLDAFLNRMAARLGATNPGDWTEAVDLGIDEFVRMKRTTPGFGVVDFGEVLAAPGGPALPGTQRMLDAALENNVVVADRLRGLVIDLLGAPGSDALARALVVAVEAADAVLKLAFRVHPEGDPELIAECKRLVRRYLSDHLAE
;
A
#
# COMPACT_ATOMS: atom_id res chain seq x y z
N MET A 1 -7.01 7.22 14.72
CA MET A 1 -7.70 7.37 13.42
C MET A 1 -7.27 8.68 12.77
N THR A 2 -6.08 8.71 12.17
CA THR A 2 -5.57 9.90 11.47
C THR A 2 -5.65 9.60 9.99
N ASN A 3 -6.64 10.20 9.34
CA ASN A 3 -7.05 9.92 7.96
C ASN A 3 -5.97 10.40 6.97
N ALA A 4 -5.12 9.49 6.49
CA ALA A 4 -4.02 9.80 5.57
C ALA A 4 -4.51 10.32 4.20
N ALA A 5 -5.75 10.06 3.82
CA ALA A 5 -6.38 10.63 2.62
C ALA A 5 -6.54 12.16 2.67
N ALA A 6 -6.32 12.78 3.83
CA ALA A 6 -6.46 14.21 4.09
C ALA A 6 -5.70 15.16 3.14
N GLY A 7 -4.57 14.73 2.56
CA GLY A 7 -3.75 15.53 1.63
C GLY A 7 -4.06 15.31 0.15
N THR A 8 -4.92 14.33 -0.18
CA THR A 8 -5.19 13.90 -1.58
C THR A 8 -6.49 14.44 -2.15
N LEU A 9 -7.45 14.71 -1.26
CA LEU A 9 -8.78 15.19 -1.61
C LEU A 9 -8.84 16.71 -1.54
N ARG A 10 -9.29 17.35 -2.63
CA ARG A 10 -9.57 18.81 -2.63
C ARG A 10 -10.70 19.18 -1.68
N ARG A 11 -11.72 18.33 -1.59
CA ARG A 11 -12.83 18.47 -0.64
C ARG A 11 -12.97 17.19 0.16
N ARG A 12 -12.92 17.32 1.50
CA ARG A 12 -13.18 16.18 2.37
C ARG A 12 -14.67 15.81 2.36
N PRO A 13 -15.01 14.54 2.07
CA PRO A 13 -16.38 14.07 2.17
C PRO A 13 -16.84 14.09 3.64
N ALA A 14 -17.74 15.00 3.98
CA ALA A 14 -18.27 15.14 5.34
C ALA A 14 -19.59 14.37 5.56
N GLN A 15 -20.24 13.92 4.48
CA GLN A 15 -21.55 13.26 4.51
C GLN A 15 -21.43 11.86 3.90
N ARG A 16 -22.23 10.89 4.39
CA ARG A 16 -22.21 9.48 3.97
C ARG A 16 -22.23 9.32 2.44
N ARG A 17 -23.12 10.05 1.77
CA ARG A 17 -23.24 10.03 0.29
C ARG A 17 -21.99 10.51 -0.44
N SER A 18 -21.20 11.38 0.18
CA SER A 18 -19.95 11.87 -0.38
C SER A 18 -18.83 10.84 -0.24
N LEU A 19 -18.82 10.07 0.86
CA LEU A 19 -17.89 8.96 1.07
C LEU A 19 -18.19 7.82 0.09
N GLU A 20 -19.47 7.45 -0.05
CA GLU A 20 -19.93 6.42 -1.00
C GLU A 20 -19.47 6.73 -2.44
N ARG A 21 -19.52 8.00 -2.87
CA ARG A 21 -19.03 8.40 -4.20
C ARG A 21 -17.52 8.27 -4.35
N VAL A 22 -16.75 8.61 -3.31
CA VAL A 22 -15.29 8.47 -3.32
C VAL A 22 -14.93 6.99 -3.44
N GLU A 23 -15.53 6.13 -2.61
CA GLU A 23 -15.27 4.69 -2.67
C GLU A 23 -15.62 4.10 -4.04
N ARG A 24 -16.79 4.41 -4.62
CA ARG A 24 -17.13 3.93 -5.96
C ARG A 24 -16.12 4.38 -7.02
N MET A 25 -15.62 5.62 -6.96
CA MET A 25 -14.58 6.07 -7.90
C MET A 25 -13.26 5.33 -7.69
N LEU A 26 -12.89 4.98 -6.46
CA LEU A 26 -11.69 4.21 -6.16
C LEU A 26 -11.83 2.74 -6.56
N ASP A 27 -13.02 2.14 -6.41
CA ASP A 27 -13.33 0.80 -6.87
C ASP A 27 -13.24 0.69 -8.39
N GLU A 28 -13.88 1.61 -9.11
CA GLU A 28 -13.82 1.63 -10.58
C GLU A 28 -12.42 1.99 -11.10
N CYS A 29 -11.67 2.82 -10.37
CA CYS A 29 -10.25 3.05 -10.65
C CYS A 29 -9.45 1.75 -10.57
N ALA A 30 -9.64 0.98 -9.49
CA ALA A 30 -8.94 -0.28 -9.28
C ALA A 30 -9.25 -1.31 -10.39
N LEU A 31 -10.52 -1.47 -10.75
CA LEU A 31 -10.94 -2.35 -11.85
C LEU A 31 -10.35 -1.90 -13.20
N LEU A 32 -10.42 -0.60 -13.51
CA LEU A 32 -9.85 -0.06 -14.75
C LEU A 32 -8.33 -0.22 -14.81
N LEU A 33 -7.62 -0.13 -13.69
CA LEU A 33 -6.18 -0.38 -13.65
C LEU A 33 -5.85 -1.81 -14.08
N ASP A 34 -6.63 -2.81 -13.65
CA ASP A 34 -6.45 -4.19 -14.10
C ASP A 34 -6.81 -4.39 -15.58
N GLU A 35 -7.86 -3.70 -16.06
CA GLU A 35 -8.35 -3.86 -17.43
C GLU A 35 -7.45 -3.18 -18.48
N VAL A 36 -6.99 -1.95 -18.21
CA VAL A 36 -6.33 -1.10 -19.22
C VAL A 36 -4.98 -0.55 -18.76
N GLY A 37 -4.57 -0.77 -17.51
CA GLY A 37 -3.34 -0.24 -16.96
C GLY A 37 -3.38 1.26 -16.65
N TYR A 38 -2.30 1.76 -16.04
CA TYR A 38 -2.23 3.15 -15.57
C TYR A 38 -2.22 4.19 -16.70
N GLU A 39 -1.54 3.92 -17.81
CA GLU A 39 -1.39 4.87 -18.91
C GLU A 39 -2.73 5.17 -19.60
N ALA A 40 -3.50 4.13 -19.91
CA ALA A 40 -4.80 4.25 -20.58
C ALA A 40 -5.95 4.65 -19.63
N LEU A 41 -5.76 4.61 -18.31
CA LEU A 41 -6.73 5.09 -17.34
C LEU A 41 -7.05 6.57 -17.57
N THR A 42 -8.35 6.92 -17.64
CA THR A 42 -8.81 8.32 -17.73
C THR A 42 -9.82 8.68 -16.65
N THR A 43 -9.76 9.92 -16.16
CA THR A 43 -10.71 10.44 -15.16
C THR A 43 -12.16 10.41 -15.64
N LYS A 44 -12.37 10.62 -16.95
CA LYS A 44 -13.69 10.55 -17.59
C LYS A 44 -14.28 9.14 -17.51
N GLU A 45 -13.47 8.13 -17.82
CA GLU A 45 -13.94 6.74 -17.80
C GLU A 45 -14.22 6.26 -16.37
N VAL A 46 -13.36 6.60 -15.41
CA VAL A 46 -13.61 6.32 -13.98
C VAL A 46 -14.92 6.97 -13.52
N ALA A 47 -15.11 8.27 -13.81
CA ALA A 47 -16.32 8.98 -13.42
C ALA A 47 -17.58 8.37 -14.06
N ARG A 48 -17.49 7.98 -15.35
CA ARG A 48 -18.58 7.33 -16.08
C ARG A 48 -18.97 6.00 -15.44
N ARG A 49 -18.01 5.12 -15.15
CA ARG A 49 -18.27 3.82 -14.54
C ARG A 49 -18.76 3.91 -13.10
N ALA A 50 -18.22 4.86 -12.34
CA ALA A 50 -18.64 5.11 -10.95
C ALA A 50 -20.02 5.80 -10.85
N GLU A 51 -20.65 6.09 -11.99
CA GLU A 51 -21.89 6.86 -12.11
C GLU A 51 -21.81 8.20 -11.35
N VAL A 52 -20.68 8.88 -11.52
CA VAL A 52 -20.39 10.18 -10.92
C VAL A 52 -20.24 11.21 -12.05
N PRO A 53 -20.94 12.35 -12.00
CA PRO A 53 -20.71 13.43 -12.96
C PRO A 53 -19.24 13.85 -12.96
N ILE A 54 -18.65 14.08 -14.15
CA ILE A 54 -17.23 14.46 -14.26
C ILE A 54 -16.89 15.73 -13.45
N GLY A 55 -17.82 16.69 -13.34
CA GLY A 55 -17.64 17.86 -12.48
C GLY A 55 -17.53 17.50 -10.99
N THR A 56 -18.23 16.46 -10.54
CA THR A 56 -18.15 15.94 -9.16
C THR A 56 -16.82 15.22 -8.92
N PHE A 57 -16.28 14.50 -9.91
CA PHE A 57 -14.93 13.92 -9.81
C PHE A 57 -13.90 15.00 -9.45
N TYR A 58 -13.89 16.11 -10.19
CA TYR A 58 -12.92 17.20 -9.98
C TYR A 58 -13.12 18.01 -8.70
N GLN A 59 -14.25 17.85 -8.01
CA GLN A 59 -14.44 18.38 -6.66
C GLN A 59 -13.66 17.57 -5.61
N PHE A 60 -13.43 16.28 -5.86
CA PHE A 60 -12.69 15.40 -4.96
C PHE A 60 -11.22 15.28 -5.36
N PHE A 61 -10.95 14.99 -6.63
CA PHE A 61 -9.60 14.73 -7.12
C PHE A 61 -9.16 15.81 -8.12
N PRO A 62 -7.95 16.38 -7.98
CA PRO A 62 -7.46 17.37 -8.94
C PRO A 62 -7.29 16.78 -10.35
N ASP A 63 -6.85 15.52 -10.44
CA ASP A 63 -6.45 14.84 -11.68
C ASP A 63 -6.37 13.31 -11.48
N LYS A 64 -5.86 12.60 -12.49
CA LYS A 64 -5.60 11.15 -12.47
C LYS A 64 -4.63 10.74 -11.36
N GLN A 65 -3.58 11.53 -11.12
CA GLN A 65 -2.59 11.22 -10.09
C GLN A 65 -3.18 11.35 -8.69
N GLY A 66 -4.03 12.35 -8.44
CA GLY A 66 -4.74 12.51 -7.18
C GLY A 66 -5.65 11.32 -6.85
N LEU A 67 -6.34 10.78 -7.86
CA LEU A 67 -7.16 9.57 -7.72
C LEU A 67 -6.29 8.34 -7.39
N VAL A 68 -5.21 8.12 -8.14
CA VAL A 68 -4.32 6.96 -7.95
C VAL A 68 -3.58 7.04 -6.62
N ARG A 69 -3.17 8.24 -6.20
CA ARG A 69 -2.62 8.50 -4.86
C ARG A 69 -3.62 8.12 -3.77
N ALA A 70 -4.89 8.51 -3.92
CA ALA A 70 -5.93 8.14 -2.96
C ALA A 70 -6.18 6.62 -2.91
N LEU A 71 -6.12 5.94 -4.06
CA LEU A 71 -6.20 4.48 -4.12
C LEU A 71 -5.02 3.82 -3.40
N ALA A 72 -3.79 4.29 -3.63
CA ALA A 72 -2.59 3.76 -2.97
C ALA A 72 -2.66 3.92 -1.44
N LEU A 73 -3.12 5.09 -0.96
CA LEU A 73 -3.35 5.31 0.48
C LEU A 73 -4.46 4.41 1.03
N ARG A 74 -5.56 4.24 0.30
CA ARG A 74 -6.63 3.30 0.70
C ARG A 74 -6.09 1.88 0.84
N ASN A 75 -5.23 1.46 -0.08
CA ASN A 75 -4.60 0.15 -0.04
C ASN A 75 -3.66 0.01 1.17
N LEU A 76 -2.83 1.00 1.46
CA LEU A 76 -1.95 1.01 2.64
C LEU A 76 -2.75 1.02 3.95
N ASP A 77 -3.82 1.81 4.04
CA ASP A 77 -4.69 1.83 5.22
C ASP A 77 -5.39 0.48 5.42
N ALA A 78 -5.85 -0.17 4.33
CA ALA A 78 -6.45 -1.50 4.39
C ALA A 78 -5.44 -2.57 4.85
N PHE A 79 -4.20 -2.50 4.37
CA PHE A 79 -3.09 -3.36 4.80
C PHE A 79 -2.83 -3.23 6.31
N LEU A 80 -2.60 -2.01 6.79
CA LEU A 80 -2.30 -1.72 8.20
C LEU A 80 -3.46 -2.12 9.13
N ASN A 81 -4.71 -1.85 8.74
CA ASN A 81 -5.87 -2.23 9.53
C ASN A 81 -5.97 -3.76 9.70
N ARG A 82 -5.65 -4.53 8.65
CA ARG A 82 -5.65 -6.01 8.73
C ARG A 82 -4.47 -6.55 9.54
N MET A 83 -3.30 -5.92 9.45
CA MET A 83 -2.19 -6.23 10.35
C MET A 83 -2.57 -5.99 11.81
N ALA A 84 -3.11 -4.81 12.12
CA ALA A 84 -3.50 -4.45 13.48
C ALA A 84 -4.56 -5.39 14.06
N ALA A 85 -5.58 -5.73 13.26
CA ALA A 85 -6.62 -6.67 13.68
C ALA A 85 -6.09 -8.08 13.97
N ARG A 86 -5.13 -8.57 13.17
CA ARG A 86 -4.56 -9.92 13.35
C ARG A 86 -3.56 -9.96 14.49
N LEU A 87 -2.71 -8.94 14.63
CA LEU A 87 -1.75 -8.84 15.74
C LEU A 87 -2.42 -8.63 17.10
N GLY A 88 -3.55 -7.92 17.14
CA GLY A 88 -4.35 -7.81 18.35
C GLY A 88 -5.07 -9.11 18.76
N ALA A 89 -5.14 -10.10 17.87
CA ALA A 89 -5.78 -11.39 18.12
C ALA A 89 -4.78 -12.52 18.48
N THR A 90 -3.48 -12.33 18.22
CA THR A 90 -2.41 -13.24 18.61
C THR A 90 -1.75 -12.83 19.92
N ASN A 91 -0.96 -13.73 20.52
CA ASN A 91 -0.32 -13.46 21.80
C ASN A 91 0.73 -12.34 21.63
N PRO A 92 0.77 -11.31 22.49
CA PRO A 92 1.73 -10.22 22.38
C PRO A 92 3.17 -10.72 22.45
N GLY A 93 4.02 -10.36 21.48
CA GLY A 93 5.47 -10.49 21.60
C GLY A 93 6.21 -11.20 20.46
N ASP A 94 5.54 -11.91 19.55
CA ASP A 94 6.23 -12.53 18.40
C ASP A 94 6.33 -11.57 17.20
N TRP A 95 7.35 -10.72 17.22
CA TRP A 95 7.65 -9.83 16.09
C TRP A 95 7.97 -10.60 14.79
N THR A 96 8.40 -11.87 14.88
CA THR A 96 8.64 -12.69 13.68
C THR A 96 7.33 -13.08 13.02
N GLU A 97 6.27 -13.34 13.80
CA GLU A 97 4.91 -13.53 13.28
C GLU A 97 4.40 -12.26 12.60
N ALA A 98 4.68 -11.07 13.17
CA ALA A 98 4.31 -9.80 12.55
C ALA A 98 4.95 -9.58 11.17
N VAL A 99 6.22 -9.99 11.01
CA VAL A 99 6.92 -9.96 9.72
C VAL A 99 6.27 -10.91 8.72
N ASP A 100 6.07 -12.17 9.11
CA ASP A 100 5.48 -13.19 8.23
C ASP A 100 4.06 -12.79 7.80
N LEU A 101 3.28 -12.26 8.75
CA LEU A 101 1.96 -11.71 8.53
C LEU A 101 1.96 -10.56 7.52
N GLY A 102 2.88 -9.59 7.67
CA GLY A 102 2.97 -8.45 6.76
C GLY A 102 3.29 -8.89 5.33
N ILE A 103 4.21 -9.83 5.16
CA ILE A 103 4.57 -10.36 3.84
C ILE A 103 3.40 -11.15 3.24
N ASP A 104 2.73 -12.02 4.03
CA ASP A 104 1.57 -12.79 3.56
C ASP A 104 0.40 -11.90 3.19
N GLU A 105 0.19 -10.83 3.95
CA GLU A 105 -0.83 -9.82 3.68
C GLU A 105 -0.57 -9.11 2.34
N PHE A 106 0.67 -8.67 2.10
CA PHE A 106 1.05 -8.04 0.84
C PHE A 106 0.87 -8.99 -0.36
N VAL A 107 1.35 -10.23 -0.22
CA VAL A 107 1.20 -11.28 -1.24
C VAL A 107 -0.28 -11.54 -1.53
N ARG A 108 -1.13 -11.63 -0.49
CA ARG A 108 -2.57 -11.79 -0.67
C ARG A 108 -3.18 -10.61 -1.41
N MET A 109 -2.79 -9.37 -1.07
CA MET A 109 -3.27 -8.18 -1.79
C MET A 109 -2.87 -8.23 -3.27
N LYS A 110 -1.62 -8.59 -3.60
CA LYS A 110 -1.17 -8.77 -4.99
C LYS A 110 -2.03 -9.78 -5.77
N ARG A 111 -2.49 -10.85 -5.12
CA ARG A 111 -3.30 -11.91 -5.76
C ARG A 111 -4.79 -11.58 -5.87
N THR A 112 -5.34 -10.78 -4.95
CA THR A 112 -6.80 -10.71 -4.74
C THR A 112 -7.39 -9.32 -4.73
N THR A 113 -6.57 -8.28 -4.60
CA THR A 113 -7.06 -6.89 -4.55
C THR A 113 -7.00 -6.28 -5.95
N PRO A 114 -8.15 -5.84 -6.51
CA PRO A 114 -8.17 -5.20 -7.81
C PRO A 114 -7.23 -3.99 -7.86
N GLY A 115 -6.57 -3.81 -8.99
CA GLY A 115 -5.62 -2.72 -9.24
C GLY A 115 -4.30 -2.82 -8.49
N PHE A 116 -4.17 -3.70 -7.48
CA PHE A 116 -2.96 -3.77 -6.63
C PHE A 116 -1.73 -4.31 -7.36
N GLY A 117 -1.94 -5.05 -8.45
CA GLY A 117 -0.88 -5.45 -9.38
C GLY A 117 -0.26 -4.26 -10.11
N VAL A 118 -1.01 -3.16 -10.29
CA VAL A 118 -0.57 -1.95 -11.00
C VAL A 118 -0.23 -0.81 -10.04
N VAL A 119 -0.98 -0.65 -8.94
CA VAL A 119 -0.80 0.39 -7.93
C VAL A 119 -0.87 -0.21 -6.53
N ASP A 120 0.26 -0.29 -5.84
CA ASP A 120 0.32 -0.77 -4.45
C ASP A 120 0.39 0.37 -3.44
N PHE A 121 1.45 0.43 -2.62
CA PHE A 121 1.67 1.45 -1.61
C PHE A 121 2.39 2.67 -2.20
N GLY A 122 1.89 3.13 -3.33
CA GLY A 122 2.36 4.33 -4.03
C GLY A 122 3.26 4.05 -5.22
N GLU A 123 3.79 2.83 -5.37
CA GLU A 123 4.40 2.47 -6.63
C GLU A 123 3.32 2.29 -7.69
N VAL A 124 3.63 2.72 -8.91
CA VAL A 124 2.78 2.58 -10.08
C VAL A 124 3.58 1.86 -11.14
N LEU A 125 3.09 0.71 -11.58
CA LEU A 125 3.72 -0.11 -12.61
C LEU A 125 3.05 0.16 -13.96
N ALA A 126 3.81 0.03 -15.05
CA ALA A 126 3.25 0.15 -16.40
C ALA A 126 2.18 -0.94 -16.69
N ALA A 127 2.39 -2.13 -16.12
CA ALA A 127 1.51 -3.29 -16.13
C ALA A 127 1.83 -4.16 -14.90
N PRO A 128 0.98 -5.12 -14.52
CA PRO A 128 1.29 -6.06 -13.43
C PRO A 128 2.65 -6.76 -13.65
N GLY A 129 3.55 -6.65 -12.68
CA GLY A 129 4.92 -7.21 -12.74
C GLY A 129 5.89 -6.45 -13.67
N GLY A 130 5.45 -5.37 -14.31
CA GLY A 130 6.25 -4.50 -15.17
C GLY A 130 7.13 -3.52 -14.37
N PRO A 131 7.95 -2.70 -15.06
CA PRO A 131 8.78 -1.70 -14.40
C PRO A 131 7.92 -0.58 -13.79
N ALA A 132 8.42 -0.01 -12.69
CA ALA A 132 7.85 1.17 -12.08
C ALA A 132 7.93 2.38 -13.01
N LEU A 133 6.87 3.19 -13.03
CA LEU A 133 6.83 4.41 -13.82
C LEU A 133 7.72 5.50 -13.18
N PRO A 134 8.55 6.19 -13.98
CA PRO A 134 9.33 7.31 -13.48
C PRO A 134 8.43 8.42 -12.92
N GLY A 135 8.84 9.04 -11.81
CA GLY A 135 8.12 10.16 -11.20
C GLY A 135 7.04 9.75 -10.19
N THR A 136 6.85 8.45 -9.93
CA THR A 136 5.87 7.96 -8.93
C THR A 136 6.52 7.54 -7.60
N GLN A 137 7.81 7.78 -7.40
CA GLN A 137 8.55 7.40 -6.19
C GLN A 137 8.05 8.10 -4.91
N ARG A 138 7.34 9.23 -5.07
CA ARG A 138 6.80 10.07 -3.98
C ARG A 138 5.28 10.25 -4.14
N MET A 139 4.61 9.13 -4.38
CA MET A 139 3.17 9.09 -4.57
C MET A 139 2.43 9.16 -3.25
N LEU A 140 2.97 8.68 -2.13
CA LEU A 140 2.26 8.77 -0.85
C LEU A 140 2.44 10.13 -0.17
N ASP A 141 3.64 10.70 -0.24
CA ASP A 141 4.03 11.96 0.38
C ASP A 141 4.84 12.81 -0.60
N ALA A 142 4.86 14.13 -0.46
CA ALA A 142 5.59 15.02 -1.38
C ALA A 142 7.11 15.07 -1.10
N ALA A 143 7.50 14.85 0.15
CA ALA A 143 8.88 14.94 0.62
C ALA A 143 9.55 13.55 0.71
N LEU A 144 8.76 12.52 1.07
CA LEU A 144 9.28 11.17 1.34
C LEU A 144 9.03 10.20 0.19
N GLU A 145 9.95 9.25 0.03
CA GLU A 145 9.75 8.11 -0.86
C GLU A 145 8.72 7.13 -0.30
N ASN A 146 8.03 6.42 -1.18
CA ASN A 146 6.91 5.55 -0.82
C ASN A 146 7.28 4.53 0.26
N ASN A 147 8.40 3.82 0.11
CA ASN A 147 8.85 2.81 1.07
C ASN A 147 9.23 3.41 2.43
N VAL A 148 9.71 4.66 2.47
CA VAL A 148 9.93 5.39 3.73
C VAL A 148 8.61 5.67 4.44
N VAL A 149 7.57 6.07 3.70
CA VAL A 149 6.22 6.26 4.27
C VAL A 149 5.65 4.95 4.79
N VAL A 150 5.80 3.84 4.04
CA VAL A 150 5.35 2.51 4.47
C VAL A 150 6.06 2.08 5.76
N ALA A 151 7.39 2.23 5.81
CA ALA A 151 8.19 1.89 6.98
C ALA A 151 7.80 2.72 8.22
N ASP A 152 7.54 4.02 8.07
CA ASP A 152 7.08 4.85 9.18
C ASP A 152 5.70 4.42 9.71
N ARG A 153 4.78 4.07 8.81
CA ARG A 153 3.45 3.57 9.20
C ARG A 153 3.51 2.21 9.89
N LEU A 154 4.39 1.31 9.43
CA LEU A 154 4.68 0.03 10.08
C LEU A 154 5.34 0.23 11.44
N ARG A 155 6.27 1.19 11.56
CA ARG A 155 6.91 1.56 12.83
C ARG A 155 5.89 1.94 13.88
N GLY A 156 4.93 2.81 13.53
CA GLY A 156 3.84 3.17 14.45
C GLY A 156 3.07 1.96 14.95
N LEU A 157 2.70 1.05 14.04
CA LEU A 157 1.97 -0.17 14.38
C LEU A 157 2.78 -1.11 15.29
N VAL A 158 4.08 -1.28 15.03
CA VAL A 158 4.97 -2.12 15.84
C VAL A 158 5.22 -1.51 17.22
N ILE A 159 5.39 -0.20 17.34
CA ILE A 159 5.53 0.48 18.64
C ILE A 159 4.24 0.32 19.45
N ASP A 160 3.09 0.61 18.83
CA ASP A 160 1.80 0.63 19.54
C ASP A 160 1.34 -0.76 19.97
N LEU A 161 1.60 -1.81 19.16
CA LEU A 161 1.09 -3.16 19.41
C LEU A 161 2.11 -4.11 20.03
N LEU A 162 3.40 -3.95 19.73
CA LEU A 162 4.46 -4.85 20.20
C LEU A 162 5.33 -4.21 21.29
N GLY A 163 5.09 -2.94 21.65
CA GLY A 163 5.87 -2.25 22.67
C GLY A 163 7.33 -2.01 22.28
N ALA A 164 7.65 -2.03 20.99
CA ALA A 164 9.02 -1.93 20.50
C ALA A 164 9.65 -0.55 20.81
N PRO A 165 10.98 -0.46 20.95
CA PRO A 165 11.65 0.81 21.19
C PRO A 165 11.48 1.75 20.00
N GLY A 166 10.97 2.96 20.24
CA GLY A 166 10.83 4.00 19.21
C GLY A 166 12.15 4.62 18.71
N SER A 167 13.26 3.87 18.71
CA SER A 167 14.60 4.37 18.38
C SER A 167 14.80 4.69 16.89
N ASP A 168 15.74 5.59 16.60
CA ASP A 168 16.17 5.90 15.22
C ASP A 168 16.83 4.69 14.54
N ALA A 169 17.42 3.78 15.33
CA ALA A 169 17.96 2.53 14.83
C ALA A 169 16.86 1.63 14.27
N LEU A 170 15.76 1.45 15.01
CA LEU A 170 14.60 0.69 14.53
C LEU A 170 13.96 1.34 13.31
N ALA A 171 13.84 2.67 13.30
CA ALA A 171 13.31 3.39 12.14
C ALA A 171 14.10 3.11 10.86
N ARG A 172 15.44 3.18 10.92
CA ARG A 172 16.31 2.83 9.79
C ARG A 172 16.21 1.35 9.41
N ALA A 173 16.18 0.46 10.39
CA ALA A 173 16.04 -0.97 10.14
C ALA A 173 14.72 -1.30 9.41
N LEU A 174 13.61 -0.68 9.81
CA LEU A 174 12.33 -0.88 9.13
C LEU A 174 12.35 -0.38 7.68
N VAL A 175 13.00 0.75 7.40
CA VAL A 175 13.19 1.22 6.02
C VAL A 175 13.96 0.19 5.20
N VAL A 176 15.11 -0.28 5.68
CA VAL A 176 15.91 -1.30 4.98
C VAL A 176 15.14 -2.60 4.77
N ALA A 177 14.40 -3.05 5.78
CA ALA A 177 13.57 -4.24 5.70
C ALA A 177 12.46 -4.11 4.65
N VAL A 178 11.77 -2.96 4.59
CA VAL A 178 10.72 -2.69 3.60
C VAL A 178 11.30 -2.64 2.19
N GLU A 179 12.41 -1.92 1.98
CA GLU A 179 13.09 -1.85 0.68
C GLU A 179 13.53 -3.23 0.18
N ALA A 180 14.12 -4.03 1.06
CA ALA A 180 14.57 -5.39 0.72
C ALA A 180 13.38 -6.32 0.42
N ALA A 181 12.31 -6.25 1.23
CA ALA A 181 11.12 -7.04 1.01
C ALA A 181 10.44 -6.69 -0.32
N ASP A 182 10.28 -5.40 -0.60
CA ASP A 182 9.72 -4.90 -1.85
C ASP A 182 10.51 -5.41 -3.07
N ALA A 183 11.85 -5.30 -3.03
CA ALA A 183 12.71 -5.79 -4.10
C ALA A 183 12.59 -7.31 -4.35
N VAL A 184 12.57 -8.12 -3.27
CA VAL A 184 12.44 -9.58 -3.39
C VAL A 184 11.04 -9.99 -3.84
N LEU A 185 9.99 -9.32 -3.35
CA LEU A 185 8.62 -9.58 -3.76
C LEU A 185 8.40 -9.20 -5.24
N LYS A 186 8.97 -8.08 -5.71
CA LYS A 186 8.99 -7.75 -7.15
C LYS A 186 9.64 -8.84 -7.98
N LEU A 187 10.73 -9.44 -7.49
CA LEU A 187 11.35 -10.57 -8.16
C LEU A 187 10.41 -11.78 -8.20
N ALA A 188 9.74 -12.09 -7.09
CA ALA A 188 8.81 -13.22 -6.98
C ALA A 188 7.64 -13.10 -7.97
N PHE A 189 7.11 -11.89 -8.19
CA PHE A 189 5.97 -11.65 -9.08
C PHE A 189 6.34 -11.32 -10.54
N ARG A 190 7.63 -11.22 -10.88
CA ARG A 190 8.06 -10.81 -12.23
C ARG A 190 7.65 -11.81 -13.33
N VAL A 191 7.73 -13.10 -13.03
CA VAL A 191 7.45 -14.19 -13.99
C VAL A 191 6.29 -15.07 -13.52
N HIS A 192 6.00 -15.10 -12.22
CA HIS A 192 4.94 -15.89 -11.64
C HIS A 192 3.78 -14.98 -11.19
N PRO A 193 2.60 -15.04 -11.83
CA PRO A 193 1.46 -14.19 -11.47
C PRO A 193 1.01 -14.34 -10.02
N GLU A 194 1.15 -15.55 -9.47
CA GLU A 194 0.86 -15.85 -8.06
C GLU A 194 2.04 -15.58 -7.13
N GLY A 195 3.20 -15.16 -7.65
CA GLY A 195 4.45 -15.03 -6.90
C GLY A 195 5.13 -16.38 -6.66
N ASP A 196 6.43 -16.43 -6.92
CA ASP A 196 7.26 -17.61 -6.63
C ASP A 196 7.28 -17.91 -5.12
N PRO A 197 6.80 -19.09 -4.68
CA PRO A 197 6.72 -19.43 -3.25
C PRO A 197 8.10 -19.55 -2.58
N GLU A 198 9.15 -19.93 -3.31
CA GLU A 198 10.51 -20.04 -2.76
C GLU A 198 11.09 -18.65 -2.50
N LEU A 199 10.91 -17.71 -3.44
CA LEU A 199 11.33 -16.32 -3.24
C LEU A 199 10.54 -15.61 -2.13
N ILE A 200 9.25 -15.90 -1.98
CA ILE A 200 8.45 -15.38 -0.85
C ILE A 200 8.97 -15.93 0.47
N ALA A 201 9.32 -17.22 0.54
CA ALA A 201 9.90 -17.82 1.74
C ALA A 201 11.27 -17.21 2.09
N GLU A 202 12.11 -16.97 1.09
CA GLU A 202 13.41 -16.30 1.28
C GLU A 202 13.25 -14.81 1.68
N CYS A 203 12.23 -14.11 1.17
CA CYS A 203 11.87 -12.77 1.64
C CYS A 203 11.59 -12.75 3.14
N LYS A 204 10.75 -13.68 3.63
CA LYS A 204 10.45 -13.81 5.06
C LYS A 204 11.70 -14.12 5.88
N ARG A 205 12.54 -15.03 5.40
CA ARG A 205 13.80 -15.39 6.07
C ARG A 205 14.74 -14.18 6.15
N LEU A 206 14.89 -13.44 5.06
CA LEU A 206 15.74 -12.24 4.97
C LEU A 206 15.29 -11.18 5.97
N VAL A 207 14.01 -10.82 5.95
CA VAL A 207 13.49 -9.75 6.81
C VAL A 207 13.57 -10.14 8.29
N ARG A 208 13.20 -11.39 8.64
CA ARG A 208 13.33 -11.87 10.02
C ARG A 208 14.77 -11.82 10.51
N ARG A 209 15.71 -12.37 9.74
CA ARG A 209 17.12 -12.38 10.15
C ARG A 209 17.73 -10.99 10.24
N TYR A 210 17.31 -10.06 9.39
CA TYR A 210 17.81 -8.69 9.47
C TYR A 210 17.25 -7.95 10.69
N LEU A 211 15.96 -8.11 10.98
CA LEU A 211 15.31 -7.43 12.10
C LEU A 211 15.60 -8.05 13.47
N SER A 212 16.12 -9.29 13.55
CA SER A 212 16.48 -9.90 14.84
C SER A 212 17.50 -9.07 15.60
N ASP A 213 18.44 -8.43 14.91
CA ASP A 213 19.48 -7.61 15.55
C ASP A 213 18.93 -6.28 16.13
N HIS A 214 17.64 -5.99 15.86
CA HIS A 214 16.96 -4.75 16.24
C HIS A 214 15.73 -4.97 17.12
N LEU A 215 15.16 -6.17 17.11
CA LEU A 215 13.90 -6.52 17.78
C LEU A 215 14.02 -7.75 18.70
N ALA A 216 15.11 -8.52 18.61
CA ALA A 216 15.40 -9.51 19.65
C ALA A 216 15.94 -8.78 20.89
N GLU A 217 15.25 -8.97 22.01
CA GLU A 217 15.88 -8.83 23.34
C GLU A 217 16.81 -10.02 23.60
#